data_AF-A0A9E5BHX0-F1
#
_entry.id   AF-A0A9E5BHX0-F1
#
_cell.length_a   1.000
_cell.length_b   1.000
_cell.length_c   1.000
_cell.angle_alpha   90.00
_cell.angle_beta   90.00
_cell.angle_gamma   90.00
#
_symmetry.space_group_name_H-M   'P 1'
#
loop_
_entity.id
_entity.type
_entity.pdbx_description
1 polymer ?
#
loop_
_entity_poly.entity_id
_entity_poly.type
_entity_poly.pdbx_seq_one_letter_code
_entity_poly.pdbx_strand_id
1 'polypeptide(L)'
;FKTDENKHELIAQRKQSNLVAQYRWQTGSNLQKAIPGTLAFHLTERYNFFTEKNGQLLRGQVYHEPYELIDTDCTEYSDAPITWNNFPSPQRPPDLIHACRGVKIQAFSLVSTDA
;
A
#
# COMPACT_ATOMS: atom_id res chain seq x y z
N PHE A 1 -26.53 17.64 -3.78
CA PHE A 1 -25.57 16.64 -4.29
C PHE A 1 -24.65 16.26 -3.14
N LYS A 2 -24.93 15.16 -2.44
CA LYS A 2 -24.04 14.64 -1.39
C LYS A 2 -22.98 13.81 -2.11
N THR A 3 -21.72 14.21 -2.03
CA THR A 3 -20.61 13.30 -2.31
C THR A 3 -20.73 12.13 -1.34
N ASP A 4 -20.78 10.92 -1.86
CA ASP A 4 -20.76 9.68 -1.07
C ASP A 4 -19.40 9.62 -0.37
N GLU A 5 -19.34 9.91 0.93
CA GLU A 5 -18.08 10.12 1.69
C GLU A 5 -17.12 8.92 1.64
N ASN A 6 -17.63 7.75 1.27
CA ASN A 6 -16.90 6.49 1.20
C ASN A 6 -16.41 6.13 -0.20
N LYS A 7 -16.72 6.94 -1.23
CA LYS A 7 -16.24 6.71 -2.61
C LYS A 7 -14.97 7.49 -2.85
N HIS A 8 -14.00 6.81 -3.43
CA HIS A 8 -12.68 7.35 -3.68
C HIS A 8 -12.25 7.08 -5.11
N GLU A 9 -11.48 8.01 -5.66
CA GLU A 9 -10.85 7.91 -6.97
C GLU A 9 -9.40 8.39 -6.86
N LEU A 10 -8.50 7.69 -7.55
CA LEU A 10 -7.10 8.05 -7.65
C LEU A 10 -6.64 7.91 -9.11
N ILE A 11 -6.03 8.97 -9.63
CA ILE A 11 -5.31 8.95 -10.89
C ILE A 11 -3.83 9.19 -10.58
N ALA A 12 -2.96 8.30 -11.05
CA ALA A 12 -1.52 8.39 -10.84
C ALA A 12 -0.75 8.15 -12.13
N GLN A 13 0.42 8.77 -12.25
CA GLN A 13 1.29 8.62 -13.41
C GLN A 13 2.76 8.69 -12.97
N ARG A 14 3.58 7.72 -13.41
CA ARG A 14 5.03 7.79 -13.23
C ARG A 14 5.60 8.88 -14.14
N LYS A 15 6.48 9.73 -13.59
CA LYS A 15 7.22 10.72 -14.37
C LYS A 15 7.91 10.02 -15.56
N GLN A 16 7.73 10.54 -16.77
CA GLN A 16 8.22 9.98 -18.05
C GLN A 16 7.48 8.74 -18.58
N SER A 17 6.37 8.31 -17.98
CA SER A 17 5.50 7.27 -18.54
C SER A 17 4.25 7.88 -19.15
N ASN A 18 3.82 7.40 -20.32
CA ASN A 18 2.51 7.76 -20.89
C ASN A 18 1.38 6.86 -20.38
N LEU A 19 1.70 5.82 -19.60
CA LEU A 19 0.71 4.93 -19.00
C LEU A 19 0.19 5.56 -17.71
N VAL A 20 -1.12 5.78 -17.64
CA VAL A 20 -1.83 6.36 -16.49
C VAL A 20 -2.52 5.25 -15.71
N ALA A 21 -2.37 5.26 -14.39
CA ALA A 21 -3.08 4.39 -13.47
C ALA A 21 -4.37 5.06 -12.98
N GLN A 22 -5.48 4.32 -13.00
CA GLN A 22 -6.78 4.77 -12.48
C GLN A 22 -7.30 3.74 -11.47
N TYR A 23 -7.88 4.25 -10.39
CA TYR A 23 -8.48 3.44 -9.33
C TYR A 23 -9.78 4.08 -8.87
N ARG A 24 -10.81 3.26 -8.66
CA ARG A 24 -12.06 3.65 -8.01
C ARG A 24 -12.46 2.58 -7.01
N TRP A 25 -12.77 3.00 -5.80
CA TRP A 25 -13.19 2.09 -4.74
C TRP A 25 -14.17 2.75 -3.78
N GLN A 26 -14.93 1.91 -3.09
CA GLN A 26 -15.81 2.30 -2.01
C GLN A 26 -15.38 1.60 -0.72
N THR A 27 -15.25 2.37 0.37
CA THR A 27 -14.91 1.83 1.69
C THR A 27 -16.15 1.33 2.42
N GLY A 28 -16.00 0.17 3.08
CA GLY A 28 -16.96 -0.31 4.07
C GLY A 28 -16.84 0.43 5.41
N SER A 29 -17.58 -0.05 6.41
CA SER A 29 -17.55 0.48 7.78
C SER A 29 -16.91 -0.49 8.79
N ASN A 30 -16.72 -1.76 8.41
CA ASN A 30 -16.15 -2.76 9.30
C ASN A 30 -14.64 -2.57 9.43
N LEU A 31 -14.15 -2.48 10.67
CA LEU A 31 -12.73 -2.35 10.99
C LEU A 31 -12.21 -3.69 11.48
N GLN A 32 -11.11 -4.16 10.91
CA GLN A 32 -10.47 -5.41 11.30
C GLN A 32 -8.95 -5.29 11.32
N LYS A 33 -8.31 -6.02 12.24
CA LYS A 33 -6.86 -6.16 12.26
C LYS A 33 -6.48 -7.42 11.48
N ALA A 34 -5.39 -7.35 10.74
CA ALA A 34 -4.88 -8.51 10.02
C ALA A 34 -4.44 -9.60 11.00
N ILE A 35 -4.69 -10.86 10.66
CA ILE A 35 -4.36 -12.02 11.49
C ILE A 35 -2.94 -12.49 11.16
N PRO A 36 -2.03 -12.67 12.14
CA PRO A 36 -0.70 -13.22 11.90
C PRO A 36 -0.72 -14.51 11.07
N GLY A 37 0.19 -14.61 10.09
CA GLY A 37 0.27 -15.75 9.17
C GLY A 37 -0.64 -15.65 7.93
N THR A 38 -1.50 -14.63 7.84
CA THR A 38 -2.29 -14.35 6.62
C THR A 38 -1.53 -13.46 5.62
N LEU A 39 -1.94 -13.48 4.36
CA LEU A 39 -1.40 -12.58 3.33
C LEU A 39 -1.65 -11.10 3.69
N ALA A 40 -2.83 -10.77 4.24
CA ALA A 40 -3.13 -9.42 4.69
C ALA A 40 -2.10 -8.94 5.73
N PHE A 41 -1.79 -9.77 6.72
CA PHE A 41 -0.81 -9.43 7.75
C PHE A 41 0.59 -9.24 7.17
N HIS A 42 1.00 -10.13 6.24
CA HIS A 42 2.30 -10.01 5.58
C HIS A 42 2.46 -8.68 4.81
N LEU A 43 1.39 -8.21 4.17
CA LEU A 43 1.43 -6.98 3.37
C LEU A 43 1.32 -5.71 4.22
N THR A 44 0.54 -5.73 5.31
CA THR A 44 0.25 -4.51 6.08
C THR A 44 1.16 -4.30 7.28
N GLU A 45 1.53 -5.36 8.00
CA GLU A 45 2.31 -5.23 9.25
C GLU A 45 3.82 -5.21 8.97
N ARG A 46 4.29 -4.13 8.35
CA ARG A 46 5.69 -3.93 7.95
C ARG A 46 6.44 -3.02 8.92
N TYR A 47 7.05 -3.61 9.94
CA TYR A 47 7.82 -2.88 10.97
C TYR A 47 9.25 -2.50 10.57
N ASN A 48 9.66 -2.75 9.32
CA ASN A 48 10.94 -2.31 8.78
C ASN A 48 10.76 -1.56 7.47
N PHE A 49 11.51 -0.48 7.29
CA PHE A 49 11.64 0.23 6.02
C PHE A 49 13.10 0.22 5.57
N PHE A 50 13.31 0.34 4.27
CA PHE A 50 14.63 0.31 3.66
C PHE A 50 14.84 1.58 2.85
N THR A 51 16.08 2.05 2.83
CA THR A 51 16.50 3.20 2.04
C THR A 51 17.93 2.98 1.54
N GLU A 52 18.29 3.64 0.46
CA GLU A 52 19.66 3.68 -0.02
C GLU A 52 20.25 5.04 0.27
N LYS A 53 21.48 5.06 0.81
CA LYS A 53 22.24 6.28 1.03
C LYS A 53 23.70 6.02 0.73
N ASN A 54 24.28 6.81 -0.18
CA ASN A 54 25.69 6.74 -0.57
C ASN A 54 26.13 5.34 -1.06
N GLY A 55 25.26 4.67 -1.83
CA GLY A 55 25.47 3.32 -2.35
C GLY A 55 25.25 2.20 -1.33
N GLN A 56 24.86 2.52 -0.08
CA GLN A 56 24.62 1.53 0.97
C GLN A 56 23.13 1.35 1.23
N LEU A 57 22.71 0.08 1.32
CA LEU A 57 21.38 -0.27 1.77
C LEU A 57 21.31 -0.14 3.29
N LEU A 58 20.35 0.63 3.77
CA LEU A 58 20.09 0.86 5.18
C LEU A 58 18.69 0.37 5.54
N ARG A 59 18.54 -0.13 6.76
CA ARG A 59 17.26 -0.52 7.36
C ARG A 59 16.93 0.40 8.51
N GLY A 60 15.70 0.88 8.57
CA GLY A 60 15.12 1.48 9.78
C GLY A 60 13.94 0.65 10.26
N GLN A 61 13.58 0.83 11.53
CA GLN A 61 12.39 0.23 12.12
C GLN A 61 11.27 1.26 12.24
N VAL A 62 10.04 0.80 12.13
CA VAL A 62 8.83 1.57 12.44
C VAL A 62 8.06 0.84 13.52
N TYR A 63 7.65 1.58 14.54
CA TYR A 63 6.62 1.14 15.48
C TYR A 63 5.30 1.83 15.15
N HIS A 64 4.22 1.06 15.15
CA HIS A 64 2.86 1.53 15.07
C HIS A 64 1.92 0.49 15.69
N GLU A 65 0.74 0.93 16.12
CA GLU A 65 -0.36 0.01 16.43
C GLU A 65 -0.78 -0.73 15.15
N PRO A 66 -1.23 -2.00 15.22
CA PRO A 66 -1.68 -2.73 14.04
C PRO A 66 -2.73 -1.95 13.25
N TYR A 67 -2.65 -2.03 11.91
CA TYR A 67 -3.55 -1.27 11.05
C TYR A 67 -5.01 -1.73 11.23
N GLU A 68 -5.93 -0.77 11.35
CA GLU A 68 -7.36 -1.02 11.24
C GLU A 68 -7.76 -1.00 9.77
N LEU A 69 -7.82 -2.20 9.19
CA LEU A 69 -8.17 -2.42 7.79
C LEU A 69 -9.69 -2.36 7.60
N ILE A 70 -10.08 -1.83 6.46
CA ILE A 70 -11.45 -1.74 5.97
C ILE A 70 -11.50 -2.47 4.63
N ASP A 71 -12.38 -3.45 4.50
CA ASP A 71 -12.63 -4.08 3.20
C ASP A 71 -13.23 -3.07 2.23
N THR A 72 -12.79 -3.13 0.97
CA THR A 72 -13.25 -2.23 -0.07
C THR A 72 -13.86 -2.98 -1.23
N ASP A 73 -14.89 -2.37 -1.83
CA ASP A 73 -15.38 -2.78 -3.12
C ASP A 73 -14.69 -1.92 -4.19
N CYS A 74 -13.89 -2.55 -5.06
CA CYS A 74 -13.10 -1.87 -6.07
C CYS A 74 -13.73 -2.08 -7.44
N THR A 75 -14.24 -0.99 -8.01
CA THR A 75 -14.90 -1.01 -9.32
C THR A 75 -13.94 -0.74 -10.45
N GLU A 76 -12.77 -0.16 -10.17
CA GLU A 76 -11.70 0.06 -11.14
C GLU A 76 -10.33 -0.04 -10.47
N TYR A 77 -9.42 -0.80 -11.08
CA TYR A 77 -8.03 -0.92 -10.66
C TYR A 77 -7.11 -0.86 -11.89
N SER A 78 -5.85 -0.52 -11.67
CA SER A 78 -4.83 -0.49 -12.71
C SER A 78 -3.59 -1.28 -12.27
N ASP A 79 -3.03 -2.04 -13.21
CA ASP A 79 -1.74 -2.73 -13.08
C ASP A 79 -0.56 -1.87 -13.53
N ALA A 80 -0.80 -0.61 -13.91
CA ALA A 80 0.24 0.28 -14.44
C ALA A 80 1.47 0.41 -13.53
N PRO A 81 1.38 0.48 -12.18
CA PRO A 81 2.56 0.51 -11.32
C PRO A 81 3.44 -0.75 -11.41
N ILE A 82 2.89 -1.90 -11.78
CA ILE A 82 3.64 -3.14 -12.00
C ILE A 82 4.49 -2.97 -13.26
N THR A 83 3.86 -2.57 -14.36
CA THR A 83 4.51 -2.31 -15.65
C THR A 83 5.53 -1.17 -15.56
N TRP A 84 5.25 -0.12 -14.81
CA TRP A 84 6.19 0.98 -14.57
C TRP A 84 7.50 0.50 -13.96
N ASN A 85 7.51 -0.61 -13.24
CA ASN A 85 8.68 -1.20 -12.60
C ASN A 85 9.21 -2.42 -13.38
N ASN A 86 8.86 -2.55 -14.66
CA ASN A 86 9.30 -3.61 -15.58
C ASN A 86 8.90 -5.02 -15.15
N PHE A 87 7.82 -5.15 -14.37
CA PHE A 87 7.23 -6.45 -14.06
C PHE A 87 6.11 -6.76 -15.07
N PRO A 88 5.91 -8.05 -15.43
CA PRO A 88 4.80 -8.44 -16.27
C PRO A 88 3.47 -8.20 -15.54
N SER A 89 2.47 -7.70 -16.26
CA SER A 89 1.13 -7.56 -15.70
C SER A 89 0.54 -8.94 -15.35
N PRO A 90 -0.13 -9.06 -14.20
CA PRO A 90 -0.78 -10.31 -13.80
C PRO A 90 -2.04 -10.63 -14.60
N GLN A 91 -2.58 -9.68 -15.38
CA GLN A 91 -3.79 -9.84 -16.22
C GLN A 91 -5.01 -10.41 -15.45
N ARG A 92 -5.13 -10.08 -14.17
CA ARG A 92 -6.23 -10.48 -13.28
C ARG A 92 -6.44 -9.45 -12.17
N PRO A 93 -7.60 -9.49 -11.47
CA PRO A 93 -7.84 -8.63 -10.31
C PRO A 93 -6.83 -8.86 -9.16
N PRO A 94 -6.60 -7.85 -8.30
CA PRO A 94 -5.81 -7.99 -7.08
C PRO A 94 -6.39 -9.05 -6.13
N ASP A 95 -5.52 -9.77 -5.42
CA ASP A 95 -5.94 -10.76 -4.41
C ASP A 95 -6.52 -10.12 -3.14
N LEU A 96 -6.09 -8.90 -2.83
CA LEU A 96 -6.48 -8.17 -1.64
C LEU A 96 -6.67 -6.70 -1.98
N ILE A 97 -7.75 -6.11 -1.47
CA ILE A 97 -8.05 -4.69 -1.60
C ILE A 97 -8.58 -4.22 -0.25
N HIS A 98 -7.85 -3.30 0.38
CA HIS A 98 -8.19 -2.76 1.69
C HIS A 98 -7.91 -1.26 1.72
N ALA A 99 -8.61 -0.56 2.60
CA ALA A 99 -8.28 0.79 3.01
C ALA A 99 -7.90 0.81 4.50
N CYS A 100 -7.27 1.88 4.94
CA CYS A 100 -7.02 2.17 6.35
C CYS A 100 -7.15 3.68 6.57
N ARG A 101 -7.59 4.09 7.75
CA ARG A 101 -7.66 5.52 8.16
C ARG A 101 -6.30 6.15 8.45
N GLY A 102 -5.21 5.42 8.25
CA GLY A 102 -3.86 5.79 8.68
C GLY A 102 -3.61 5.50 10.16
N VAL A 103 -2.33 5.35 10.51
CA VAL A 103 -1.87 5.14 11.89
C VAL A 103 -0.73 6.11 12.19
N LYS A 104 -0.62 6.53 13.45
CA LYS A 104 0.57 7.27 13.89
C LYS A 104 1.75 6.32 13.95
N ILE A 105 2.85 6.73 13.35
CA ILE A 105 4.08 5.94 13.30
C ILE A 105 5.19 6.61 14.11
N GLN A 106 6.09 5.78 14.64
CA GLN A 106 7.39 6.21 15.16
C GLN A 106 8.49 5.51 14.37
N ALA A 107 9.34 6.30 13.70
CA ALA A 107 10.48 5.78 12.95
C ALA A 107 11.76 5.87 13.80
N PHE A 108 12.54 4.79 13.79
CA PHE A 108 13.82 4.69 14.48
C PHE A 108 15.00 4.89 13.51
N SER A 109 16.19 5.09 14.09
CA SER A 109 17.42 5.34 13.34
C SER A 109 17.74 4.24 12.32
N LEU A 110 18.39 4.66 11.23
CA LEU A 110 18.88 3.77 10.19
C LEU A 110 20.12 3.02 10.66
N VAL A 111 20.18 1.73 10.35
CA VAL A 111 21.33 0.85 10.55
C VAL A 111 21.73 0.19 9.23
N SER A 112 22.98 -0.24 9.11
CA SER A 112 23.41 -1.07 7.97
C SER A 112 22.62 -2.38 7.91
N THR A 113 22.34 -2.88 6.71
CA THR A 113 21.73 -4.20 6.53
C THR A 113 22.70 -5.36 6.69
N ASP A 114 24.01 -5.08 6.66
CA ASP A 114 25.08 -6.09 6.75
C ASP A 114 25.46 -6.43 8.22
N ALA A 115 24.78 -5.80 9.18
CA ALA A 115 25.04 -5.92 10.62
C ALA A 115 24.18 -7.01 11.28
#